data_AF-A0A6L9Z4U8-F1
#
_entry.id   AF-A0A6L9Z4U8-F1
#
_cell.length_a   1.000
_cell.length_b   1.000
_cell.length_c   1.000
_cell.angle_alpha   90.00
_cell.angle_beta   90.00
_cell.angle_gamma   90.00
#
_symmetry.space_group_name_H-M   'P 1'
#
loop_
_entity.id
_entity.type
_entity.pdbx_description
1 polymer ?
#
loop_
_entity_poly.entity_id
_entity_poly.type
_entity_poly.pdbx_seq_one_letter_code
_entity_poly.pdbx_strand_id
1 'polypeptide(L)'
;ITGFSKRVLYNMVKGYVNQLKTAEDYIRLKPVIAVTITDFILFDETQQIINQFVFQEKTEKFECLEEELQLIFIELPKFHKKLSELDTLADKWIYFLKEASSLDNIPPSLGEVSEIESALNLANQAGMTPEELEIADRRAMALQDERGKLTYAEEIGRKNEAIALIMRQLKKRFGEIDTKTISKIEKLTIEELENLGEDFLDFNNITDLENWLN
;
A
#
# COMPACT_ATOMS: atom_id res chain seq x y z
N ILE A 1 13.14 34.35 -4.09
CA ILE A 1 12.35 33.76 -5.20
C ILE A 1 11.00 34.47 -5.33
N THR A 2 10.77 35.17 -6.44
CA THR A 2 9.57 36.01 -6.62
C THR A 2 8.30 35.14 -6.67
N GLY A 3 7.36 35.36 -5.75
CA GLY A 3 6.04 34.72 -5.77
C GLY A 3 5.93 33.38 -5.04
N PHE A 4 7.04 32.79 -4.57
CA PHE A 4 7.01 31.50 -3.86
C PHE A 4 6.12 31.54 -2.62
N SER A 5 6.34 32.49 -1.72
CA SER A 5 5.56 32.63 -0.49
C SER A 5 4.07 32.88 -0.77
N LYS A 6 3.75 33.62 -1.84
CA LYS A 6 2.36 33.83 -2.27
C LYS A 6 1.72 32.52 -2.73
N ARG A 7 2.45 31.66 -3.43
CA ARG A 7 1.96 30.35 -3.88
C ARG A 7 1.73 29.39 -2.71
N VAL A 8 2.61 29.38 -1.71
CA VAL A 8 2.43 28.57 -0.49
C VAL A 8 1.13 28.95 0.21
N LEU A 9 0.94 30.26 0.47
CA LEU A 9 -0.29 30.76 1.09
C LEU A 9 -1.53 30.48 0.24
N TYR A 10 -1.45 30.71 -1.08
CA TYR A 10 -2.55 30.41 -2.00
C TYR A 10 -2.96 28.93 -1.94
N ASN A 11 -1.99 28.00 -1.94
CA ASN A 11 -2.26 26.57 -1.88
C ASN A 11 -2.87 26.16 -0.53
N MET A 12 -2.36 26.70 0.58
CA MET A 12 -2.92 26.46 1.92
C MET A 12 -4.38 26.89 2.00
N VAL A 13 -4.67 28.14 1.63
CA VAL A 13 -6.04 28.69 1.65
C VAL A 13 -6.95 27.92 0.69
N LYS A 14 -6.46 27.56 -0.50
CA LYS A 14 -7.21 26.72 -1.45
C LYS A 14 -7.54 25.35 -0.87
N GLY A 15 -6.60 24.73 -0.15
CA GLY A 15 -6.83 23.46 0.57
C GLY A 15 -7.89 23.57 1.66
N TYR A 16 -7.97 24.71 2.34
CA TYR A 16 -8.97 24.98 3.37
C TYR A 16 -10.37 25.23 2.76
N VAL A 17 -10.47 26.13 1.78
CA VAL A 17 -11.76 26.52 1.16
C VAL A 17 -12.40 25.36 0.39
N ASN A 18 -11.61 24.53 -0.28
CA ASN A 18 -12.13 23.44 -1.12
C ASN A 18 -12.73 22.27 -0.31
N GLN A 19 -12.64 22.28 1.03
CA GLN A 19 -13.25 21.24 1.86
C GLN A 19 -14.77 21.32 1.87
N LEU A 20 -15.34 22.52 1.68
CA LEU A 20 -16.77 22.75 1.73
C LEU A 20 -17.38 22.90 0.34
N LYS A 21 -18.58 22.35 0.19
CA LYS A 21 -19.49 22.64 -0.93
C LYS A 21 -20.46 23.75 -0.56
N THR A 22 -21.18 24.26 -1.55
CA THR A 22 -22.21 25.29 -1.36
C THR A 22 -23.22 24.86 -0.29
N ALA A 23 -23.49 25.76 0.67
CA ALA A 23 -24.43 25.59 1.78
C ALA A 23 -24.05 24.53 2.85
N GLU A 24 -22.77 24.13 2.93
CA GLU A 24 -22.26 23.33 4.05
C GLU A 24 -21.84 24.21 5.24
N ASP A 25 -21.94 23.66 6.46
CA ASP A 25 -21.60 24.34 7.71
C ASP A 25 -20.08 24.45 7.92
N TYR A 26 -19.61 25.62 8.37
CA TYR A 26 -18.20 25.89 8.67
C TYR A 26 -17.63 25.01 9.78
N ILE A 27 -18.45 24.49 10.69
CA ILE A 27 -18.00 23.55 11.73
C ILE A 27 -17.41 22.25 11.17
N ARG A 28 -17.63 21.96 9.88
CA ARG A 28 -17.07 20.79 9.18
C ARG A 28 -15.67 21.02 8.64
N LEU A 29 -15.16 22.25 8.69
CA LEU A 29 -13.79 22.55 8.29
C LEU A 29 -12.83 21.75 9.19
N LYS A 30 -11.84 21.14 8.55
CA LYS A 30 -10.74 20.50 9.24
C LYS A 30 -9.50 21.38 9.13
N PRO A 31 -8.63 21.32 10.16
CA PRO A 31 -7.30 21.89 10.13
C PRO A 31 -6.54 21.60 8.83
N VAL A 32 -5.79 22.58 8.34
CA VAL A 32 -4.88 22.44 7.20
C VAL A 32 -3.45 22.75 7.64
N ILE A 33 -2.59 21.74 7.47
CA ILE A 33 -1.14 21.87 7.67
C ILE A 33 -0.48 21.92 6.29
N ALA A 34 0.07 23.08 5.95
CA ALA A 34 0.79 23.28 4.71
C ALA A 34 2.28 22.97 4.91
N VAL A 35 2.67 21.75 4.52
CA VAL A 35 4.07 21.31 4.50
C VAL A 35 4.72 21.75 3.20
N THR A 36 5.79 22.53 3.29
CA THR A 36 6.54 23.09 2.17
C THR A 36 7.99 22.65 2.26
N ILE A 37 8.48 21.92 1.25
CA ILE A 37 9.87 21.47 1.17
C ILE A 37 10.60 22.34 0.14
N THR A 38 11.80 22.82 0.47
CA THR A 38 12.61 23.69 -0.40
C THR A 38 14.03 23.18 -0.57
N ASP A 39 14.57 23.37 -1.78
CA ASP A 39 15.96 23.13 -2.17
C ASP A 39 16.85 24.40 -2.05
N PHE A 40 16.30 25.48 -1.49
CA PHE A 40 16.98 26.74 -1.20
C PHE A 40 16.69 27.18 0.24
N ILE A 41 17.53 28.08 0.77
CA ILE A 41 17.34 28.70 2.08
C ILE A 41 16.34 29.86 1.91
N LEU A 42 15.25 29.81 2.68
CA LEU A 42 14.21 30.82 2.74
C LEU A 42 14.33 31.68 4.01
N PHE A 43 14.77 31.09 5.13
CA PHE A 43 14.91 31.78 6.42
C PHE A 43 16.37 31.81 6.85
N ASP A 44 17.08 32.90 6.56
CA ASP A 44 18.49 33.06 6.95
C ASP A 44 18.67 33.28 8.47
N GLU A 45 17.58 33.61 9.17
CA GLU A 45 17.55 33.93 10.60
C GLU A 45 17.68 32.68 11.50
N THR A 46 17.51 31.48 10.94
CA THR A 46 17.48 30.22 11.69
C THR A 46 18.28 29.14 10.98
N GLN A 47 19.00 28.32 11.75
CA GLN A 47 19.68 27.12 11.24
C GLN A 47 18.81 25.86 11.35
N GLN A 48 17.57 25.99 11.84
CA GLN A 48 16.65 24.87 11.92
C GLN A 48 16.24 24.41 10.51
N ILE A 49 16.18 23.09 10.35
CA ILE A 49 15.80 22.42 9.10
C ILE A 49 14.27 22.45 8.93
N ILE A 50 13.54 22.23 10.03
CA ILE A 50 12.08 22.24 10.09
C ILE A 50 11.67 23.47 10.89
N ASN A 51 10.97 24.41 10.27
CA ASN A 51 10.40 25.59 10.92
C ASN A 51 8.88 25.51 10.87
N GLN A 52 8.22 25.76 12.00
CA GLN A 52 6.76 25.72 12.12
C GLN A 52 6.25 27.13 12.43
N PHE A 53 5.21 27.56 11.73
CA PHE A 53 4.61 28.88 11.87
C PHE A 53 3.11 28.76 12.08
N VAL A 54 2.63 29.51 13.07
CA VAL A 54 1.22 29.62 13.47
C VAL A 54 0.79 31.09 13.48
N PHE A 55 -0.51 31.35 13.50
CA PHE A 55 -1.05 32.71 13.64
C PHE A 55 -0.94 33.17 15.10
N GLN A 56 -0.44 34.40 15.28
CA GLN A 56 -0.24 35.01 16.60
C GLN A 56 -0.65 36.48 16.60
N GLU A 57 -1.09 36.98 17.74
CA GLU A 57 -1.26 38.41 17.97
C GLU A 57 0.11 39.11 17.86
N LYS A 58 0.14 40.33 17.32
CA LYS A 58 1.39 40.98 16.90
C LYS A 58 2.26 41.43 18.08
N THR A 59 1.64 41.88 19.17
CA THR A 59 2.29 42.55 20.31
C THR A 59 2.59 41.58 21.44
N GLU A 60 1.56 40.92 21.97
CA GLU A 60 1.56 40.00 23.11
C GLU A 60 1.91 38.56 22.70
N LYS A 61 1.93 38.26 21.39
CA LYS A 61 2.37 36.97 20.83
C LYS A 61 1.57 35.74 21.23
N PHE A 62 0.37 35.89 21.78
CA PHE A 62 -0.50 34.74 22.02
C PHE A 62 -1.00 34.16 20.69
N GLU A 63 -1.20 32.84 20.68
CA GLU A 63 -1.64 32.09 19.51
C GLU A 63 -3.15 32.25 19.26
N CYS A 64 -3.54 32.22 17.99
CA CYS A 64 -4.92 32.33 17.57
C CYS A 64 -5.12 31.44 16.35
N LEU A 65 -6.22 30.69 16.28
CA LEU A 65 -6.48 29.75 15.19
C LEU A 65 -5.34 28.71 15.02
N GLU A 66 -4.62 28.40 16.10
CA GLU A 66 -3.44 27.52 16.10
C GLU A 66 -3.75 26.10 15.60
N GLU A 67 -4.97 25.63 15.85
CA GLU A 67 -5.45 24.34 15.39
C GLU A 67 -5.91 24.38 13.94
N GLU A 68 -6.25 25.53 13.36
CA GLU A 68 -6.90 25.60 12.04
C GLU A 68 -5.91 25.62 10.88
N LEU A 69 -4.85 26.42 10.98
CA LEU A 69 -3.93 26.66 9.87
C LEU A 69 -2.49 26.72 10.38
N GLN A 70 -1.66 25.82 9.85
CA GLN A 70 -0.25 25.74 10.20
C GLN A 70 0.62 25.69 8.94
N LEU A 71 1.77 26.37 9.00
CA LEU A 71 2.79 26.32 7.96
C LEU A 71 4.02 25.60 8.49
N ILE A 72 4.46 24.57 7.78
CA ILE A 72 5.70 23.86 8.09
C ILE A 72 6.63 24.00 6.89
N PHE A 73 7.83 24.52 7.13
CA PHE A 73 8.87 24.62 6.11
C PHE A 73 10.02 23.67 6.42
N ILE A 74 10.42 22.90 5.42
CA ILE A 74 11.54 21.96 5.47
C ILE A 74 12.58 22.43 4.45
N GLU A 75 13.72 22.95 4.93
CA GLU A 75 14.78 23.51 4.08
C GLU A 75 15.91 22.50 3.89
N LEU A 76 15.88 21.76 2.77
CA LEU A 76 16.83 20.69 2.45
C LEU A 76 18.31 21.14 2.47
N PRO A 77 18.69 22.37 2.05
CA PRO A 77 20.09 22.81 2.11
C PRO A 77 20.68 22.81 3.53
N LYS A 78 19.85 22.99 4.56
CA LYS A 78 20.28 22.99 5.98
C LYS A 78 20.45 21.58 6.55
N PHE A 79 19.98 20.55 5.84
CA PHE A 79 20.09 19.17 6.31
C PHE A 79 21.46 18.58 5.96
N HIS A 80 22.26 18.27 6.97
CA HIS A 80 23.63 17.75 6.78
C HIS A 80 23.89 16.40 7.46
N LYS A 81 22.85 15.80 8.06
CA LYS A 81 22.96 14.51 8.75
C LYS A 81 23.31 13.40 7.77
N LYS A 82 24.20 12.52 8.19
CA LYS A 82 24.53 11.28 7.48
C LYS A 82 23.53 10.18 7.81
N LEU A 83 23.57 9.10 7.03
CA LEU A 83 22.71 7.95 7.20
C LEU A 83 22.77 7.31 8.61
N SER A 84 23.93 7.39 9.27
CA SER A 84 24.14 6.89 10.65
C SER A 84 23.55 7.81 11.74
N GLU A 85 23.16 9.02 11.37
CA GLU A 85 22.67 10.08 12.28
C GLU A 85 21.15 10.31 12.10
N LEU A 86 20.46 9.38 11.41
CA LEU A 86 19.02 9.45 11.15
C LEU A 86 18.24 8.88 12.33
N ASP A 87 18.03 9.72 13.34
CA ASP A 87 17.39 9.33 14.60
C ASP A 87 15.85 9.31 14.52
N THR A 88 15.25 10.12 13.65
CA THR A 88 13.80 10.30 13.58
C THR A 88 13.22 9.91 12.22
N LEU A 89 11.92 9.60 12.17
CA LEU A 89 11.20 9.37 10.92
C LEU A 89 11.29 10.58 9.97
N ALA A 90 11.27 11.80 10.53
CA ALA A 90 11.46 13.02 9.76
C ALA A 90 12.86 13.08 9.14
N ASP A 91 13.92 12.72 9.88
CA ASP A 91 15.28 12.65 9.33
C ASP A 91 15.37 11.66 8.18
N LYS A 92 14.74 10.48 8.31
CA LYS A 92 14.70 9.46 7.25
C LYS A 92 14.00 9.99 5.98
N TRP A 93 12.86 10.66 6.13
CA TRP A 93 12.15 11.28 4.99
C TRP A 93 12.91 12.44 4.36
N ILE A 94 13.54 13.30 5.15
CA ILE A 94 14.32 14.44 4.65
C ILE A 94 15.57 13.94 3.92
N TYR A 95 16.26 12.94 4.47
CA TYR A 95 17.38 12.28 3.81
C TYR A 95 16.95 11.68 2.48
N PHE A 96 15.84 10.93 2.46
CA PHE A 96 15.26 10.42 1.22
C PHE A 96 15.01 11.53 0.19
N LEU A 97 14.27 12.58 0.56
CA LEU A 97 13.93 13.68 -0.35
C LEU A 97 15.16 14.41 -0.90
N LYS A 98 16.26 14.42 -0.15
CA LYS A 98 17.51 15.08 -0.55
C LYS A 98 18.43 14.19 -1.38
N GLU A 99 18.54 12.91 -1.04
CA GLU A 99 19.56 11.99 -1.56
C GLU A 99 18.98 10.84 -2.40
N ALA A 100 17.67 10.72 -2.59
CA ALA A 100 17.07 9.59 -3.33
C ALA A 100 17.68 9.38 -4.72
N SER A 101 18.01 10.45 -5.44
CA SER A 101 18.61 10.37 -6.77
C SER A 101 20.08 9.92 -6.78
N SER A 102 20.77 9.97 -5.63
CA SER A 102 22.18 9.58 -5.49
C SER A 102 22.36 8.19 -4.88
N LEU A 103 21.27 7.54 -4.46
CA LEU A 103 21.31 6.23 -3.81
C LEU A 103 21.26 5.09 -4.86
N ASP A 104 22.34 4.34 -4.99
CA ASP A 104 22.40 3.14 -5.85
C ASP A 104 21.57 1.98 -5.31
N ASN A 105 21.44 1.89 -3.98
CA ASN A 105 20.66 0.85 -3.30
C ASN A 105 19.93 1.45 -2.11
N ILE A 106 18.81 0.82 -1.73
CA ILE A 106 18.05 1.17 -0.53
C ILE A 106 18.88 0.81 0.71
N PRO A 107 19.30 1.79 1.52
CA PRO A 107 20.03 1.50 2.75
C PRO A 107 19.13 0.79 3.78
N PRO A 108 19.65 -0.21 4.53
CA PRO A 108 18.83 -0.97 5.48
C PRO A 108 18.08 -0.12 6.51
N SER A 109 18.70 0.95 7.01
CA SER A 109 18.08 1.86 7.98
C SER A 109 16.87 2.64 7.44
N LEU A 110 16.85 2.90 6.13
CA LEU A 110 15.69 3.51 5.45
C LEU A 110 14.64 2.45 5.09
N GLY A 111 15.08 1.23 4.74
CA GLY A 111 14.21 0.10 4.43
C GLY A 111 13.38 -0.43 5.60
N GLU A 112 13.74 -0.10 6.85
CA GLU A 112 12.90 -0.39 8.03
C GLU A 112 11.51 0.27 7.97
N VAL A 113 11.39 1.38 7.23
CA VAL A 113 10.12 2.09 7.06
C VAL A 113 9.54 1.71 5.71
N SER A 114 8.48 0.90 5.70
CA SER A 114 7.88 0.33 4.49
C SER A 114 7.50 1.36 3.43
N GLU A 115 7.07 2.55 3.86
CA GLU A 115 6.68 3.66 3.01
C GLU A 115 7.89 4.31 2.33
N ILE A 116 9.02 4.41 3.04
CA ILE A 116 10.28 4.94 2.49
C ILE A 116 10.90 3.93 1.54
N GLU A 117 10.87 2.64 1.88
CA GLU A 117 11.28 1.56 0.98
C GLU A 117 10.48 1.60 -0.34
N SER A 118 9.16 1.71 -0.23
CA SER A 118 8.28 1.81 -1.40
C SER A 118 8.58 3.06 -2.25
N ALA A 119 8.79 4.20 -1.60
CA ALA A 119 9.12 5.45 -2.29
C ALA A 119 10.49 5.39 -2.99
N LEU A 120 11.50 4.76 -2.36
CA LEU A 120 12.82 4.53 -2.96
C LEU A 120 12.75 3.58 -4.16
N ASN A 121 11.98 2.50 -4.07
CA ASN A 121 11.78 1.60 -5.19
C ASN A 121 11.16 2.32 -6.40
N LEU A 122 10.16 3.18 -6.15
CA LEU A 122 9.54 3.99 -7.20
C LEU A 122 10.51 5.02 -7.79
N ALA A 123 11.30 5.69 -6.95
CA ALA A 123 12.30 6.66 -7.39
C ALA A 123 13.38 6.01 -8.26
N ASN A 124 13.87 4.83 -7.85
CA ASN A 124 14.83 4.06 -8.62
C ASN A 124 14.27 3.67 -9.99
N GLN A 125 13.03 3.17 -10.05
CA GLN A 125 12.37 2.85 -11.33
C GLN A 125 12.22 4.07 -12.25
N ALA A 126 11.88 5.23 -11.70
CA ALA A 126 11.76 6.46 -12.49
C ALA A 126 13.12 6.94 -13.06
N GLY A 127 14.22 6.58 -12.42
CA GLY A 127 15.59 6.87 -12.86
C GLY A 127 16.19 5.83 -13.82
N MET A 128 15.55 4.68 -14.01
CA MET A 128 16.09 3.59 -14.83
C MET A 128 16.10 3.93 -16.32
N THR A 129 17.14 3.45 -16.99
CA THR A 129 17.13 3.35 -18.45
C THR A 129 16.13 2.27 -18.90
N PRO A 130 15.64 2.31 -20.16
CA PRO A 130 14.74 1.27 -20.67
C PRO A 130 15.30 -0.17 -20.54
N GLU A 131 16.62 -0.33 -20.69
CA GLU A 131 17.30 -1.62 -20.57
C GLU A 131 17.33 -2.13 -19.12
N GLU A 132 17.61 -1.26 -18.15
CA GLU A 132 17.58 -1.59 -16.73
C GLU A 132 16.16 -1.92 -16.26
N LEU A 133 15.16 -1.17 -16.74
CA LEU A 133 13.75 -1.43 -16.47
C LEU A 133 13.34 -2.80 -17.00
N GLU A 134 13.73 -3.15 -18.23
CA GLU A 134 13.43 -4.46 -18.82
C GLU A 134 14.08 -5.63 -18.04
N ILE A 135 15.29 -5.44 -17.51
CA ILE A 135 15.96 -6.42 -16.65
C ILE A 135 15.19 -6.57 -15.32
N ALA A 136 14.75 -5.46 -14.72
CA ALA A 136 13.97 -5.47 -13.49
C ALA A 136 12.61 -6.17 -13.69
N ASP A 137 11.91 -5.85 -14.77
CA ASP A 137 10.63 -6.45 -15.15
C ASP A 137 10.76 -7.96 -15.37
N ARG A 138 11.80 -8.41 -16.09
CA ARG A 138 12.07 -9.85 -16.28
C ARG A 138 12.29 -10.59 -14.95
N ARG A 139 12.99 -9.98 -14.00
CA ARG A 139 13.17 -10.57 -12.66
C ARG A 139 11.86 -10.63 -11.89
N ALA A 140 11.04 -9.58 -11.95
CA ALA A 140 9.74 -9.54 -11.30
C ALA A 140 8.80 -10.61 -11.86
N MET A 141 8.75 -10.78 -13.18
CA MET A 141 7.98 -11.85 -13.84
C MET A 141 8.45 -13.24 -13.38
N ALA A 142 9.77 -13.48 -13.31
CA ALA A 142 10.29 -14.78 -12.86
C ALA A 142 9.89 -15.11 -11.42
N LEU A 143 9.94 -14.13 -10.51
CA LEU A 143 9.49 -14.31 -9.12
C LEU A 143 7.97 -14.54 -9.03
N GLN A 144 7.19 -13.84 -9.86
CA GLN A 144 5.75 -14.05 -9.94
C GLN A 144 5.41 -15.45 -10.44
N ASP A 145 6.13 -15.94 -11.45
CA ASP A 145 5.97 -17.31 -11.97
C ASP A 145 6.32 -18.36 -10.90
N GLU A 146 7.37 -18.15 -10.10
CA GLU A 146 7.69 -19.05 -8.98
C GLU A 146 6.57 -19.08 -7.93
N ARG A 147 6.05 -17.91 -7.54
CA ARG A 147 4.90 -17.82 -6.62
C ARG A 147 3.65 -18.48 -7.20
N GLY A 148 3.41 -18.29 -8.50
CA GLY A 148 2.31 -18.90 -9.23
C GLY A 148 2.41 -20.43 -9.23
N LYS A 149 3.61 -20.99 -9.42
CA LYS A 149 3.83 -22.44 -9.33
C LYS A 149 3.52 -22.99 -7.94
N LEU A 150 3.94 -22.30 -6.88
CA LEU A 150 3.64 -22.71 -5.49
C LEU A 150 2.14 -22.66 -5.21
N THR A 151 1.48 -21.55 -5.57
CA THR A 151 0.03 -21.39 -5.41
C THR A 151 -0.74 -22.47 -6.16
N TYR A 152 -0.36 -22.73 -7.42
CA TYR A 152 -0.96 -23.79 -8.23
C TYR A 152 -0.76 -25.19 -7.62
N ALA A 153 0.42 -25.46 -7.05
CA ALA A 153 0.69 -26.71 -6.36
C ALA A 153 -0.18 -26.88 -5.09
N GLU A 154 -0.39 -25.80 -4.33
CA GLU A 154 -1.29 -25.78 -3.17
C GLU A 154 -2.74 -26.01 -3.59
N GLU A 155 -3.22 -25.35 -4.65
CA GLU A 155 -4.58 -25.53 -5.18
C GLU A 155 -4.82 -26.98 -5.66
N ILE A 156 -3.87 -27.55 -6.41
CA ILE A 156 -3.93 -28.98 -6.80
C ILE A 156 -3.98 -29.87 -5.56
N GLY A 157 -3.14 -29.58 -4.55
CA GLY A 157 -3.12 -30.32 -3.29
C GLY A 157 -4.49 -30.32 -2.61
N ARG A 158 -5.07 -29.14 -2.42
CA ARG A 158 -6.42 -28.97 -1.84
C ARG A 158 -7.49 -29.70 -2.64
N LYS A 159 -7.48 -29.55 -3.97
CA LYS A 159 -8.46 -30.22 -4.83
C LYS A 159 -8.37 -31.74 -4.75
N ASN A 160 -7.16 -32.29 -4.80
CA ASN A 160 -6.93 -33.74 -4.71
C ASN A 160 -7.36 -34.29 -3.35
N GLU A 161 -7.10 -33.55 -2.26
CA GLU A 161 -7.55 -33.93 -0.92
C GLU A 161 -9.08 -33.92 -0.80
N ALA A 162 -9.74 -32.87 -1.30
CA ALA A 162 -11.20 -32.77 -1.31
C ALA A 162 -11.85 -33.93 -2.10
N ILE A 163 -11.35 -34.24 -3.30
CA ILE A 163 -11.80 -35.39 -4.09
C ILE A 163 -11.60 -36.69 -3.32
N ALA A 164 -10.41 -36.92 -2.76
CA ALA A 164 -10.11 -38.14 -2.02
C ALA A 164 -11.02 -38.33 -0.79
N LEU A 165 -11.35 -37.22 -0.09
CA LEU A 165 -12.28 -37.23 1.04
C LEU A 165 -13.70 -37.60 0.59
N ILE A 166 -14.24 -36.92 -0.42
CA ILE A 166 -15.59 -37.15 -0.97
C ILE A 166 -15.70 -38.59 -1.48
N MET A 167 -14.72 -39.05 -2.25
CA MET A 167 -14.68 -40.43 -2.76
C MET A 167 -14.72 -41.48 -1.65
N ARG A 168 -13.99 -41.24 -0.54
CA ARG A 168 -14.01 -42.13 0.63
C ARG A 168 -15.37 -42.11 1.34
N GLN A 169 -16.03 -40.95 1.43
CA GLN A 169 -17.35 -40.82 2.04
C GLN A 169 -18.43 -41.50 1.20
N LEU A 170 -18.47 -41.21 -0.11
CA LEU A 170 -19.37 -41.83 -1.08
C LEU A 170 -19.23 -43.35 -1.07
N LYS A 171 -17.98 -43.86 -1.12
CA LYS A 171 -17.71 -45.30 -1.06
C LYS A 171 -18.22 -45.95 0.23
N LYS A 172 -18.10 -45.25 1.36
CA LYS A 172 -18.55 -45.76 2.66
C LYS A 172 -20.09 -45.78 2.78
N ARG A 173 -20.80 -44.82 2.20
CA ARG A 173 -22.26 -44.69 2.29
C ARG A 173 -23.00 -45.51 1.23
N PHE A 174 -22.52 -45.49 -0.01
CA PHE A 174 -23.23 -46.07 -1.18
C PHE A 174 -22.51 -47.26 -1.82
N GLY A 175 -21.29 -47.60 -1.42
CA GLY A 175 -20.53 -48.73 -1.98
C GLY A 175 -19.73 -48.35 -3.23
N GLU A 176 -19.65 -49.24 -4.22
CA GLU A 176 -18.93 -48.91 -5.46
C GLU A 176 -19.68 -47.85 -6.29
N ILE A 177 -18.96 -46.78 -6.62
CA ILE A 177 -19.47 -45.67 -7.46
C ILE A 177 -19.07 -45.94 -8.91
N ASP A 178 -19.97 -45.63 -9.85
CA ASP A 178 -19.70 -45.82 -11.27
C ASP A 178 -18.58 -44.90 -11.79
N THR A 179 -17.89 -45.30 -12.85
CA THR A 179 -16.75 -44.55 -13.40
C THR A 179 -17.15 -43.21 -14.03
N LYS A 180 -18.41 -43.06 -14.46
CA LYS A 180 -18.93 -41.82 -15.05
C LYS A 180 -19.11 -40.72 -14.01
N THR A 181 -19.62 -41.08 -12.84
CA THR A 181 -19.85 -40.22 -11.68
C THR A 181 -18.51 -39.76 -11.11
N ILE A 182 -17.55 -40.67 -10.97
CA ILE A 182 -16.17 -40.33 -10.56
C ILE A 182 -15.56 -39.28 -11.50
N SER A 183 -15.68 -39.50 -12.81
CA SER A 183 -15.16 -38.56 -13.82
C SER A 183 -15.83 -37.19 -13.78
N LYS A 184 -17.08 -37.10 -13.33
CA LYS A 184 -17.78 -35.82 -13.13
C LYS A 184 -17.26 -35.11 -11.87
N ILE A 185 -17.11 -35.83 -10.76
CA ILE A 185 -16.60 -35.28 -9.49
C ILE A 185 -15.18 -34.73 -9.65
N GLU A 186 -14.29 -35.43 -10.36
CA GLU A 186 -12.91 -34.97 -10.60
C GLU A 186 -12.83 -33.64 -11.38
N LYS A 187 -13.86 -33.33 -12.17
CA LYS A 187 -13.94 -32.09 -12.96
C LYS A 187 -14.47 -30.91 -12.18
N LEU A 188 -15.08 -31.13 -11.01
CA LEU A 188 -15.59 -30.06 -10.17
C LEU A 188 -14.46 -29.15 -9.68
N THR A 189 -14.81 -27.89 -9.45
CA THR A 189 -13.97 -26.89 -8.77
C THR A 189 -13.89 -27.20 -7.27
N ILE A 190 -12.94 -26.56 -6.57
CA ILE A 190 -12.81 -26.74 -5.11
C ILE A 190 -14.09 -26.33 -4.38
N GLU A 191 -14.70 -25.21 -4.79
CA GLU A 191 -15.95 -24.72 -4.21
C GLU A 191 -17.12 -25.69 -4.43
N GLU A 192 -17.25 -26.24 -5.64
CA GLU A 192 -18.27 -27.26 -5.93
C GLU A 192 -18.03 -28.56 -5.13
N LEU A 193 -16.77 -28.94 -4.90
CA LEU A 193 -16.44 -30.09 -4.05
C LEU A 193 -16.78 -29.82 -2.58
N GLU A 194 -16.50 -28.61 -2.08
CA GLU A 194 -16.88 -28.20 -0.73
C GLU A 194 -18.41 -28.22 -0.55
N ASN A 195 -19.16 -27.65 -1.50
CA ASN A 195 -20.63 -27.69 -1.52
C ASN A 195 -21.16 -29.12 -1.59
N LEU A 196 -20.58 -29.97 -2.45
CA LEU A 196 -20.93 -31.38 -2.52
C LEU A 196 -20.69 -32.09 -1.17
N GLY A 197 -19.64 -31.70 -0.44
CA GLY A 197 -19.35 -32.24 0.89
C GLY A 197 -20.42 -31.90 1.93
N GLU A 198 -21.03 -30.72 1.84
CA GLU A 198 -22.15 -30.31 2.69
C GLU A 198 -23.46 -31.00 2.28
N ASP A 199 -23.85 -30.87 1.01
CA ASP A 199 -25.09 -31.42 0.46
C ASP A 199 -25.14 -32.96 0.54
N PHE A 200 -23.96 -33.61 0.48
CA PHE A 200 -23.83 -35.06 0.63
C PHE A 200 -24.49 -35.58 1.93
N LEU A 201 -24.52 -34.78 2.99
CA LEU A 201 -25.12 -35.19 4.26
C LEU A 201 -26.62 -35.47 4.11
N ASP A 202 -27.30 -34.73 3.26
CA ASP A 202 -28.75 -34.80 3.02
C ASP A 202 -29.16 -35.89 2.02
N PHE A 203 -28.21 -36.50 1.30
CA PHE A 203 -28.50 -37.52 0.30
C PHE A 203 -28.98 -38.84 0.92
N ASN A 204 -30.13 -39.36 0.50
CA ASN A 204 -30.68 -40.61 1.00
C ASN A 204 -30.22 -41.81 0.17
N ASN A 205 -29.98 -41.61 -1.13
CA ASN A 205 -29.58 -42.66 -2.07
C ASN A 205 -28.64 -42.10 -3.15
N ILE A 206 -28.10 -42.99 -4.00
CA ILE A 206 -27.13 -42.60 -5.04
C ILE A 206 -27.75 -41.76 -6.16
N THR A 207 -29.05 -41.84 -6.40
CA THR A 207 -29.76 -41.03 -7.40
C THR A 207 -29.79 -39.56 -7.01
N ASP A 208 -29.75 -39.22 -5.72
CA ASP A 208 -29.65 -37.84 -5.24
C ASP A 208 -28.32 -37.20 -5.69
N LEU A 209 -27.21 -37.96 -5.62
CA LEU A 209 -25.90 -37.55 -6.13
C LEU A 209 -25.89 -37.40 -7.65
N GLU A 210 -26.49 -38.36 -8.37
CA GLU A 210 -26.56 -38.30 -9.83
C GLU A 210 -27.35 -37.08 -10.33
N ASN A 211 -28.41 -36.71 -9.61
CA ASN A 211 -29.19 -35.51 -9.88
C ASN A 211 -28.42 -34.22 -9.58
N TRP A 212 -27.65 -34.20 -8.49
CA TRP A 212 -26.81 -33.05 -8.12
C TRP A 212 -25.70 -32.79 -9.16
N LEU A 213 -25.14 -33.85 -9.75
CA LEU A 213 -24.07 -33.77 -10.75
C LEU A 213 -24.56 -33.53 -12.21
N ASN A 214 -25.84 -33.24 -12.40
CA ASN A 214 -26.46 -32.96 -13.72
C ASN A 214 -26.88 -31.49 -13.83
#